data_AF-A0A1Z5RPE0-F1
#
_entry.id   AF-A0A1Z5RPE0-F1
#
_cell.length_a   1.000
_cell.length_b   1.000
_cell.length_c   1.000
_cell.angle_alpha   90.00
_cell.angle_beta   90.00
_cell.angle_gamma   90.00
#
_symmetry.space_group_name_H-M   'P 1'
#
loop_
_entity.id
_entity.type
_entity.pdbx_description
1 polymer ?
#
loop_
_entity_poly.entity_id
_entity_poly.type
_entity_poly.pdbx_seq_one_letter_code
_entity_poly.pdbx_strand_id
1 'polypeptide(L)'
;MGQVPPPTGACTEDEEDVVVAADAIATPAPDAGDPELAVQQRKGKRKKKKRRRRRKRPTEQEVAARRSVLRWACPGREAVGDHEAGDVGRRRPRVAVELHAHSAFSDGSLSPADLVERAHRNGVKVLALTDHDTMAGVPEAVEAAKQYPIRIIPGVEISAVHSPSGDEMSAEEPVHILAYYGAWGPAKPQELERFLAIIRDGRYARAKQMLQKLKDLGMPMKLEDVCKIAGNGVAPGRLHVARAMVDAGYVENLRQAFSRIE
;
A
#
# COMPACT_ATOMS: atom_id res chain seq x y z
N MET A 1 -19.70 -6.42 55.37
CA MET A 1 -19.91 -5.03 54.90
C MET A 1 -18.56 -4.34 54.95
N GLY A 2 -17.95 -3.72 53.94
CA GLY A 2 -18.21 -3.43 52.53
C GLY A 2 -17.03 -2.52 52.13
N GLN A 3 -16.30 -2.87 51.07
CA GLN A 3 -15.20 -2.06 50.49
C GLN A 3 -15.73 -0.78 49.84
N VAL A 4 -14.94 0.30 49.80
CA VAL A 4 -14.73 1.17 48.61
C VAL A 4 -13.42 1.99 48.74
N PRO A 5 -12.51 2.02 47.74
CA PRO A 5 -11.49 3.07 47.55
C PRO A 5 -11.86 4.04 46.39
N PRO A 6 -11.35 5.29 46.37
CA PRO A 6 -11.13 5.96 45.06
C PRO A 6 -9.95 6.96 45.04
N PRO A 7 -9.59 7.58 43.88
CA PRO A 7 -9.82 7.19 42.50
C PRO A 7 -8.54 7.11 41.64
N THR A 8 -8.51 6.16 40.71
CA THR A 8 -7.67 6.18 39.51
C THR A 8 -8.17 7.23 38.51
N GLY A 9 -7.31 8.19 38.16
CA GLY A 9 -7.36 8.98 36.92
C GLY A 9 -5.99 8.87 36.24
N ALA A 10 -5.82 8.99 34.92
CA ALA A 10 -6.74 9.33 33.87
C ALA A 10 -6.22 8.76 32.54
N CYS A 11 -7.16 8.64 31.61
CA CYS A 11 -7.06 8.36 30.19
C CYS A 11 -5.72 8.70 29.50
N THR A 12 -5.19 7.72 28.76
CA THR A 12 -4.47 7.97 27.51
C THR A 12 -5.17 7.23 26.38
N GLU A 13 -5.44 7.98 25.31
CA GLU A 13 -6.19 7.58 24.12
C GLU A 13 -5.30 6.77 23.15
N ASP A 14 -5.91 6.34 22.03
CA ASP A 14 -5.35 5.69 20.84
C ASP A 14 -5.41 4.15 20.78
N GLU A 15 -6.59 3.64 20.39
CA GLU A 15 -6.81 2.23 20.01
C GLU A 15 -7.10 2.10 18.51
N GLU A 16 -6.05 1.78 17.74
CA GLU A 16 -6.14 1.08 16.45
C GLU A 16 -5.02 0.03 16.42
N ASP A 17 -5.40 -1.24 16.57
CA ASP A 17 -4.47 -2.34 16.78
C ASP A 17 -4.00 -3.01 15.48
N VAL A 18 -4.75 -2.81 14.40
CA VAL A 18 -4.36 -3.13 13.03
C VAL A 18 -4.53 -1.85 12.24
N VAL A 19 -3.43 -1.34 11.71
CA VAL A 19 -3.44 -0.14 10.87
C VAL A 19 -3.18 -0.60 9.45
N VAL A 20 -4.17 -0.45 8.57
CA VAL A 20 -3.96 -0.53 7.12
C VAL A 20 -3.26 0.75 6.76
N ALA A 21 -1.95 0.67 6.57
CA ALA A 21 -1.15 1.84 6.33
C ALA A 21 -0.97 2.00 4.82
N ALA A 22 -2.05 2.43 4.14
CA ALA A 22 -1.91 2.93 2.78
C ALA A 22 -0.84 4.03 2.80
N ASP A 23 0.23 3.87 2.04
CA ASP A 23 1.39 4.76 1.93
C ASP A 23 2.48 4.67 3.04
N ALA A 24 2.51 3.63 3.88
CA ALA A 24 3.61 3.46 4.84
C ALA A 24 5.00 3.31 4.20
N ILE A 25 5.07 3.02 2.90
CA ILE A 25 6.32 2.86 2.14
C ILE A 25 6.80 4.21 1.57
N ALA A 26 5.92 5.22 1.46
CA ALA A 26 6.25 6.54 0.91
C ALA A 26 6.83 7.52 1.95
N THR A 27 6.85 7.16 3.23
CA THR A 27 7.40 8.02 4.29
C THR A 27 8.82 7.59 4.67
N PRO A 28 9.80 8.51 4.64
CA PRO A 28 11.12 8.23 5.19
C PRO A 28 10.99 7.97 6.70
N ALA A 29 11.82 7.06 7.21
CA ALA A 29 11.94 6.84 8.65
C ALA A 29 12.25 8.17 9.36
N PRO A 30 11.73 8.42 10.57
CA PRO A 30 12.11 9.61 11.32
C PRO A 30 13.61 9.54 11.61
N ASP A 31 14.35 10.49 11.04
CA ASP A 31 15.77 10.68 11.33
C ASP A 31 15.95 11.15 12.79
N ALA A 32 17.02 10.72 13.42
CA ALA A 32 17.33 11.07 14.79
C ALA A 32 18.14 12.39 14.82
N GLY A 33 17.48 13.49 15.19
CA GLY A 33 18.04 14.85 15.40
C GLY A 33 17.15 15.89 14.73
N ASP A 34 16.75 17.02 15.31
CA ASP A 34 17.25 17.89 16.38
C ASP A 34 16.02 18.68 16.94
N PRO A 35 15.88 18.96 18.25
CA PRO A 35 14.63 19.45 18.82
C PRO A 35 14.62 20.97 18.88
N GLU A 36 14.41 21.65 17.76
CA GLU A 36 14.06 23.07 17.80
C GLU A 36 13.27 23.46 16.56
N LEU A 37 12.28 24.35 16.74
CA LEU A 37 11.27 24.81 15.76
C LEU A 37 9.91 24.06 15.79
N ALA A 38 9.27 24.03 16.97
CA ALA A 38 7.83 23.85 17.07
C ALA A 38 7.20 24.86 18.04
N VAL A 39 7.33 26.16 17.73
CA VAL A 39 6.54 27.21 18.40
C VAL A 39 6.04 28.19 17.35
N GLN A 40 4.81 27.98 16.87
CA GLN A 40 3.78 29.01 16.70
C GLN A 40 2.63 28.45 15.87
N GLN A 41 1.46 28.33 16.51
CA GLN A 41 0.11 28.61 15.99
C GLN A 41 -0.91 27.85 16.84
N ARG A 42 -1.10 28.30 18.08
CA ARG A 42 -2.34 28.05 18.83
C ARG A 42 -3.21 29.29 18.71
N LYS A 43 -4.32 29.21 17.97
CA LYS A 43 -5.54 29.98 18.27
C LYS A 43 -6.76 29.41 17.54
N GLY A 44 -7.60 28.74 18.33
CA GLY A 44 -9.05 28.90 18.32
C GLY A 44 -9.87 28.22 17.23
N LYS A 45 -10.33 26.97 17.47
CA LYS A 45 -11.67 26.53 17.02
C LYS A 45 -12.36 25.68 18.10
N ARG A 46 -13.62 26.03 18.34
CA ARG A 46 -14.54 25.59 19.40
C ARG A 46 -14.66 24.05 19.50
N LYS A 47 -14.46 23.50 20.71
CA LYS A 47 -14.75 22.09 21.04
C LYS A 47 -16.27 21.85 21.00
N LYS A 48 -16.80 21.33 19.89
CA LYS A 48 -18.10 20.62 19.90
C LYS A 48 -17.92 19.35 20.75
N LYS A 49 -18.60 19.26 21.90
CA LYS A 49 -18.71 18.02 22.69
C LYS A 49 -19.43 16.95 21.83
N LYS A 50 -18.67 16.10 21.13
CA LYS A 50 -19.20 14.85 20.57
C LYS A 50 -19.67 13.99 21.75
N ARG A 51 -20.97 13.66 21.83
CA ARG A 51 -21.49 12.65 22.77
C ARG A 51 -20.73 11.35 22.50
N ARG A 52 -19.86 10.95 23.43
CA ARG A 52 -19.12 9.69 23.39
C ARG A 52 -20.13 8.54 23.41
N ARG A 53 -20.36 7.89 22.27
CA ARG A 53 -21.03 6.58 22.25
C ARG A 53 -20.14 5.62 23.04
N ARG A 54 -20.65 5.03 24.12
CA ARG A 54 -19.99 3.89 24.81
C ARG A 54 -19.80 2.78 23.76
N ARG A 55 -18.56 2.52 23.36
CA ARG A 55 -18.24 1.38 22.48
C ARG A 55 -18.62 0.09 23.21
N LYS A 56 -19.32 -0.81 22.52
CA LYS A 56 -19.73 -2.12 23.04
C LYS A 56 -18.46 -2.92 23.33
N ARG A 57 -18.43 -3.68 24.43
CA ARG A 57 -17.31 -4.59 24.71
C ARG A 57 -17.23 -5.62 23.57
N PRO A 58 -16.02 -5.94 23.06
CA PRO A 58 -15.88 -6.95 22.03
C PRO A 58 -16.34 -8.31 22.56
N THR A 59 -16.99 -9.08 21.70
CA THR A 59 -17.43 -10.45 21.92
C THR A 59 -16.22 -11.39 22.03
N GLU A 60 -16.41 -12.57 22.62
CA GLU A 60 -15.36 -13.59 22.69
C GLU A 60 -14.88 -14.03 21.29
N GLN A 61 -15.79 -14.09 20.31
CA GLN A 61 -15.46 -14.39 18.92
C GLN A 61 -14.55 -13.32 18.30
N GLU A 62 -14.85 -12.03 18.52
CA GLU A 62 -13.99 -10.94 18.04
C GLU A 62 -12.61 -10.96 18.70
N VAL A 63 -12.54 -11.28 20.00
CA VAL A 63 -11.26 -11.43 20.72
C VAL A 63 -10.47 -12.62 20.18
N ALA A 64 -11.11 -13.76 19.95
CA ALA A 64 -10.48 -14.96 19.40
C ALA A 64 -9.98 -14.73 17.96
N ALA A 65 -10.80 -14.12 17.10
CA ALA A 65 -10.43 -13.77 15.73
C ALA A 65 -9.22 -12.83 15.72
N ARG A 66 -9.24 -11.80 16.55
CA ARG A 66 -8.12 -10.86 16.69
C ARG A 66 -6.83 -11.55 17.15
N ARG A 67 -6.91 -12.44 18.15
CA ARG A 67 -5.75 -13.21 18.60
C ARG A 67 -5.19 -14.09 17.48
N SER A 68 -6.07 -14.67 16.66
CA SER A 68 -5.67 -15.45 15.49
C SER A 68 -4.90 -14.61 14.47
N VAL A 69 -5.42 -13.43 14.11
CA VAL A 69 -4.75 -12.50 13.17
C VAL A 69 -3.39 -12.05 13.71
N LEU A 70 -3.29 -11.70 15.00
CA LEU A 70 -2.03 -11.26 15.61
C LEU A 70 -0.95 -12.36 15.59
N ARG A 71 -1.32 -13.61 15.93
CA ARG A 71 -0.40 -14.75 15.85
C ARG A 71 0.03 -15.03 14.42
N TRP A 72 -0.93 -14.96 13.49
CA TRP A 72 -0.61 -15.13 12.08
C TRP A 72 0.35 -14.02 11.64
N ALA A 73 0.01 -12.74 11.78
CA ALA A 73 0.81 -11.61 11.29
C ALA A 73 2.21 -11.47 11.91
N CYS A 74 2.43 -11.96 13.15
CA CYS A 74 3.71 -11.85 13.85
C CYS A 74 4.37 -13.22 14.07
N PRO A 75 4.97 -13.85 13.03
CA PRO A 75 5.73 -15.07 13.21
C PRO A 75 6.91 -14.83 14.19
N GLY A 76 7.07 -15.71 15.18
CA GLY A 76 8.19 -15.66 16.15
C GLY A 76 7.89 -15.03 17.53
N ARG A 77 6.68 -14.51 17.78
CA ARG A 77 6.29 -13.98 19.11
C ARG A 77 5.87 -15.03 20.15
N GLU A 78 5.82 -16.31 19.78
CA GLU A 78 5.33 -17.38 20.68
C GLU A 78 6.33 -17.77 21.79
N ALA A 79 7.54 -17.20 21.83
CA ALA A 79 8.62 -17.59 22.76
C ALA A 79 8.88 -16.65 23.95
N VAL A 80 8.06 -15.61 24.17
CA VAL A 80 8.18 -14.80 25.40
C VAL A 80 7.14 -15.29 26.39
N GLY A 81 7.59 -16.14 27.33
CA GLY A 81 6.77 -16.63 28.43
C GLY A 81 6.16 -15.48 29.25
N ASP A 82 5.02 -15.76 29.87
CA ASP A 82 4.23 -14.83 30.70
C ASP A 82 4.90 -14.43 32.03
N HIS A 83 6.23 -14.36 32.07
CA HIS A 83 6.97 -13.98 33.28
C HIS A 83 7.77 -12.69 33.06
N GLU A 84 7.51 -11.74 33.97
CA GLU A 84 8.26 -10.50 34.20
C GLU A 84 8.07 -9.40 33.13
N ALA A 85 7.00 -8.62 33.26
CA ALA A 85 7.00 -7.25 32.78
C ALA A 85 6.35 -6.34 33.83
N GLY A 86 7.21 -5.70 34.62
CA GLY A 86 6.84 -4.59 35.51
C GLY A 86 6.10 -3.48 34.78
N ASP A 87 5.36 -2.73 35.58
CA ASP A 87 4.45 -1.63 35.25
C ASP A 87 5.14 -0.48 34.51
N VAL A 88 5.35 -0.63 33.20
CA VAL A 88 5.67 0.46 32.28
C VAL A 88 4.67 0.40 31.13
N GLY A 89 3.63 1.23 31.23
CA GLY A 89 2.61 1.54 30.20
C GLY A 89 2.70 0.73 28.91
N ARG A 90 2.23 -0.52 28.96
CA ARG A 90 2.35 -1.48 27.85
C ARG A 90 1.43 -1.06 26.70
N ARG A 91 1.94 -0.21 25.78
CA ARG A 91 1.28 0.02 24.48
C ARG A 91 1.09 -1.33 23.81
N ARG A 92 -0.16 -1.67 23.48
CA ARG A 92 -0.50 -2.92 22.80
C ARG A 92 0.28 -3.00 21.48
N PRO A 93 0.83 -4.16 21.10
CA PRO A 93 1.54 -4.29 19.84
C PRO A 93 0.56 -4.01 18.69
N ARG A 94 0.82 -2.93 17.94
CA ARG A 94 0.09 -2.60 16.72
C ARG A 94 0.69 -3.39 15.57
N VAL A 95 -0.16 -4.02 14.77
CA VAL A 95 0.24 -4.70 13.55
C VAL A 95 -0.04 -3.75 12.40
N ALA A 96 1.02 -3.22 11.79
CA ALA A 96 0.91 -2.48 10.55
C ALA A 96 0.84 -3.46 9.38
N VAL A 97 -0.14 -3.28 8.51
CA VAL A 97 -0.36 -4.09 7.31
C VAL A 97 -0.39 -3.16 6.11
N GLU A 98 0.36 -3.50 5.09
CA GLU A 98 0.27 -2.92 3.75
C GLU A 98 -0.33 -3.97 2.82
N LEU A 99 -1.45 -3.64 2.18
CA LEU A 99 -2.16 -4.56 1.29
C LEU A 99 -2.11 -4.11 -0.17
N HIS A 100 -1.52 -2.96 -0.48
CA HIS A 100 -1.43 -2.45 -1.83
C HIS A 100 -0.09 -1.77 -2.04
N ALA A 101 0.87 -2.51 -2.59
CA ALA A 101 2.22 -2.00 -2.82
C ALA A 101 2.75 -2.49 -4.16
N HIS A 102 3.45 -1.61 -4.86
CA HIS A 102 4.06 -1.87 -6.17
C HIS A 102 5.58 -1.84 -6.06
N SER A 103 6.21 -2.66 -6.88
CA SER A 103 7.64 -2.74 -7.09
C SER A 103 8.02 -2.24 -8.49
N ALA A 104 9.30 -2.30 -8.80
CA ALA A 104 9.85 -2.01 -10.12
C ALA A 104 9.37 -2.98 -11.23
N PHE A 105 8.64 -4.05 -10.89
CA PHE A 105 8.00 -4.93 -11.88
C PHE A 105 6.72 -4.31 -12.48
N SER A 106 6.17 -3.24 -11.90
CA SER A 106 5.17 -2.40 -12.56
C SER A 106 5.59 -0.93 -12.61
N ASP A 107 5.27 -0.14 -11.60
CA ASP A 107 5.40 1.32 -11.60
C ASP A 107 5.92 1.85 -10.25
N GLY A 108 6.19 0.93 -9.31
CA GLY A 108 6.96 1.21 -8.11
C GLY A 108 8.42 1.54 -8.41
N SER A 109 9.09 2.15 -7.45
CA SER A 109 10.49 2.60 -7.59
C SER A 109 11.51 1.64 -6.99
N LEU A 110 11.07 0.69 -6.15
CA LEU A 110 11.93 -0.23 -5.43
C LEU A 110 11.86 -1.64 -6.03
N SER A 111 12.97 -2.38 -5.98
CA SER A 111 12.94 -3.82 -6.21
C SER A 111 12.03 -4.51 -5.19
N PRO A 112 11.47 -5.69 -5.47
CA PRO A 112 10.74 -6.46 -4.48
C PRO A 112 11.53 -6.67 -3.17
N ALA A 113 12.84 -6.95 -3.26
CA ALA A 113 13.68 -7.09 -2.08
C ALA A 113 13.80 -5.79 -1.24
N ASP A 114 14.08 -4.66 -1.90
CA ASP A 114 14.19 -3.35 -1.22
C ASP A 114 12.85 -2.90 -0.64
N LEU A 115 11.74 -3.22 -1.32
CA LEU A 115 10.39 -2.94 -0.86
C LEU A 115 10.09 -3.68 0.46
N VAL A 116 10.47 -4.95 0.54
CA VAL A 116 10.32 -5.78 1.75
C VAL A 116 11.18 -5.25 2.89
N GLU A 117 12.44 -4.90 2.65
CA GLU A 117 13.31 -4.29 3.66
C GLU A 117 12.69 -2.98 4.18
N ARG A 118 12.27 -2.10 3.25
CA ARG A 118 11.65 -0.80 3.60
C ARG A 118 10.41 -1.00 4.47
N ALA A 119 9.51 -1.90 4.06
CA ALA A 119 8.31 -2.20 4.81
C ALA A 119 8.64 -2.69 6.23
N HIS A 120 9.60 -3.61 6.36
CA HIS A 120 10.06 -4.09 7.66
C HIS A 120 10.62 -2.95 8.54
N ARG A 121 11.47 -2.08 7.98
CA ARG A 121 12.04 -0.92 8.70
C ARG A 121 10.98 0.04 9.19
N ASN A 122 9.87 0.16 8.47
CA ASN A 122 8.71 0.97 8.86
C ASN A 122 7.72 0.24 9.78
N GLY A 123 8.08 -0.97 10.26
CA GLY A 123 7.29 -1.73 11.23
C GLY A 123 6.14 -2.54 10.65
N VAL A 124 6.03 -2.62 9.31
CA VAL A 124 5.03 -3.45 8.62
C VAL A 124 5.31 -4.93 8.93
N LYS A 125 4.24 -5.65 9.26
CA LYS A 125 4.28 -7.09 9.59
C LYS A 125 3.71 -7.97 8.49
N VAL A 126 2.86 -7.40 7.65
CA VAL A 126 2.26 -8.08 6.52
C VAL A 126 2.27 -7.12 5.34
N LEU A 127 2.88 -7.54 4.23
CA LEU A 127 2.98 -6.79 2.99
C LEU A 127 2.35 -7.62 1.87
N ALA A 128 1.38 -7.09 1.15
CA ALA A 128 0.95 -7.64 -0.12
C ALA A 128 1.71 -6.96 -1.26
N LEU A 129 2.37 -7.74 -2.11
CA LEU A 129 2.91 -7.22 -3.37
C LEU A 129 1.83 -7.40 -4.44
N THR A 130 1.38 -6.28 -5.01
CA THR A 130 0.23 -6.22 -5.93
C THR A 130 0.61 -5.45 -7.18
N ASP A 131 1.73 -5.82 -7.80
CA ASP A 131 2.18 -5.20 -9.05
C ASP A 131 1.07 -5.23 -10.11
N HIS A 132 1.05 -4.21 -10.94
CA HIS A 132 0.05 -4.08 -11.98
C HIS A 132 0.19 -5.18 -13.05
N ASP A 133 -0.86 -5.98 -13.20
CA ASP A 133 -0.99 -7.01 -14.23
C ASP A 133 0.21 -7.98 -14.29
N THR A 134 0.91 -8.21 -13.17
CA THR A 134 2.03 -9.15 -13.11
C THR A 134 2.23 -9.66 -11.69
N MET A 135 2.70 -10.90 -11.58
CA MET A 135 3.16 -11.49 -10.30
C MET A 135 4.67 -11.77 -10.31
N ALA A 136 5.40 -11.26 -11.31
CA ALA A 136 6.81 -11.60 -11.53
C ALA A 136 7.73 -11.22 -10.36
N GLY A 137 7.40 -10.18 -9.59
CA GLY A 137 8.16 -9.77 -8.40
C GLY A 137 7.87 -10.59 -7.14
N VAL A 138 6.79 -11.39 -7.12
CA VAL A 138 6.36 -12.14 -5.92
C VAL A 138 7.41 -13.15 -5.43
N PRO A 139 8.04 -13.98 -6.28
CA PRO A 139 9.07 -14.92 -5.82
C PRO A 139 10.23 -14.22 -5.11
N GLU A 140 10.68 -13.09 -5.65
CA GLU A 140 11.76 -12.29 -5.05
C GLU A 140 11.34 -11.69 -3.70
N ALA A 141 10.14 -11.11 -3.60
CA ALA A 141 9.63 -10.59 -2.33
C ALA A 141 9.52 -11.68 -1.25
N VAL A 142 9.01 -12.87 -1.63
CA VAL A 142 8.90 -14.01 -0.73
C VAL A 142 10.28 -14.48 -0.25
N GLU A 143 11.28 -14.50 -1.13
CA GLU A 143 12.65 -14.85 -0.77
C GLU A 143 13.26 -13.83 0.18
N ALA A 144 13.15 -12.54 -0.14
CA ALA A 144 13.66 -11.44 0.69
C ALA A 144 13.05 -11.43 2.09
N ALA A 145 11.75 -11.77 2.20
CA ALA A 145 11.04 -11.82 3.47
C ALA A 145 11.60 -12.87 4.44
N LYS A 146 12.34 -13.89 3.99
CA LYS A 146 12.98 -14.86 4.89
C LYS A 146 14.01 -14.22 5.83
N GLN A 147 14.52 -13.03 5.48
CA GLN A 147 15.50 -12.30 6.28
C GLN A 147 14.85 -11.43 7.37
N TYR A 148 13.52 -11.26 7.35
CA TYR A 148 12.80 -10.31 8.19
C TYR A 148 11.55 -10.94 8.84
N PRO A 149 11.13 -10.49 10.03
CA PRO A 149 9.86 -10.91 10.63
C PRO A 149 8.65 -10.21 9.97
N ILE A 150 8.49 -10.42 8.66
CA ILE A 150 7.42 -9.90 7.81
C ILE A 150 6.82 -11.03 6.98
N ARG A 151 5.50 -10.98 6.73
CA ARG A 151 4.83 -11.91 5.82
C ARG A 151 4.52 -11.24 4.50
N ILE A 152 4.69 -12.02 3.42
CA ILE A 152 4.25 -11.63 2.10
C ILE A 152 2.90 -12.28 1.79
N ILE A 153 1.94 -11.47 1.36
CA ILE A 153 0.73 -11.94 0.68
C ILE A 153 0.99 -11.82 -0.83
N PRO A 154 1.07 -12.93 -1.56
CA PRO A 154 1.09 -12.88 -3.02
C PRO A 154 -0.18 -12.19 -3.53
N GLY A 155 -0.04 -11.18 -4.39
CA GLY A 155 -1.17 -10.52 -5.01
C GLY A 155 -0.84 -9.98 -6.38
N VAL A 156 -1.86 -9.40 -7.02
CA VAL A 156 -1.75 -8.70 -8.30
C VAL A 156 -2.86 -7.65 -8.36
N GLU A 157 -2.55 -6.49 -8.91
CA GLU A 157 -3.55 -5.47 -9.25
C GLU A 157 -3.92 -5.59 -10.72
N ILE A 158 -5.11 -6.13 -10.99
CA ILE A 158 -5.59 -6.42 -12.34
C ILE A 158 -6.30 -5.18 -12.90
N SER A 159 -5.85 -4.73 -14.05
CA SER A 159 -6.46 -3.62 -14.78
C SER A 159 -7.69 -4.13 -15.51
N ALA A 160 -8.79 -3.42 -15.32
CA ALA A 160 -10.06 -3.74 -15.94
C ALA A 160 -10.75 -2.45 -16.41
N VAL A 161 -11.83 -2.65 -17.15
CA VAL A 161 -12.70 -1.58 -17.60
C VAL A 161 -14.11 -1.88 -17.12
N HIS A 162 -14.76 -0.88 -16.56
CA HIS A 162 -16.14 -0.95 -16.13
C HIS A 162 -17.02 -0.07 -17.03
N SER A 163 -18.08 -0.66 -17.58
CA SER A 163 -19.11 0.04 -18.34
C SER A 163 -20.41 -0.02 -17.54
N PRO A 164 -20.83 1.09 -16.89
CA PRO A 164 -21.93 1.07 -15.93
C PRO A 164 -23.29 0.63 -16.49
N SER A 165 -23.58 0.90 -17.77
CA SER A 165 -24.93 0.77 -18.32
C SER A 165 -25.07 -0.26 -19.46
N GLY A 166 -24.00 -1.00 -19.80
CA GLY A 166 -24.04 -2.04 -20.84
C GLY A 166 -24.44 -1.54 -22.24
N ASP A 167 -24.58 -0.23 -22.40
CA ASP A 167 -24.85 0.47 -23.63
C ASP A 167 -23.54 1.03 -24.20
N GLU A 168 -23.39 0.92 -25.52
CA GLU A 168 -22.20 1.34 -26.29
C GLU A 168 -21.88 2.85 -26.16
N MET A 169 -22.77 3.62 -25.51
CA MET A 169 -22.65 5.07 -25.32
C MET A 169 -22.10 5.47 -23.96
N SER A 170 -22.01 4.56 -23.00
CA SER A 170 -21.40 4.86 -21.71
C SER A 170 -19.89 4.88 -21.82
N ALA A 171 -19.27 5.94 -21.30
CA ALA A 171 -17.82 6.02 -21.23
C ALA A 171 -17.28 4.86 -20.39
N GLU A 172 -16.34 4.13 -20.96
CA GLU A 172 -15.57 3.11 -20.28
C GLU A 172 -14.72 3.72 -19.15
N GLU A 173 -14.89 3.24 -17.93
CA GLU A 173 -14.12 3.70 -16.77
C GLU A 173 -13.02 2.69 -16.44
N PRO A 174 -11.74 3.10 -16.35
CA PRO A 174 -10.67 2.21 -15.91
C PRO A 174 -10.85 1.92 -14.41
N VAL A 175 -10.88 0.63 -14.07
CA VAL A 175 -10.94 0.16 -12.69
C VAL A 175 -9.80 -0.82 -12.42
N HIS A 176 -9.44 -0.95 -11.14
CA HIS A 176 -8.42 -1.89 -10.70
C HIS A 176 -8.99 -2.89 -9.71
N ILE A 177 -8.66 -4.17 -9.89
CA ILE A 177 -9.13 -5.28 -9.05
C ILE A 177 -7.91 -5.88 -8.35
N LEU A 178 -7.88 -5.77 -7.02
CA LEU A 178 -6.86 -6.44 -6.22
C LEU A 178 -7.24 -7.90 -6.02
N ALA A 179 -6.35 -8.81 -6.44
CA ALA A 179 -6.47 -10.24 -6.19
C ALA A 179 -5.36 -10.67 -5.23
N TYR A 180 -5.75 -11.34 -4.14
CA TYR A 180 -4.83 -11.87 -3.12
C TYR A 180 -4.87 -13.39 -3.11
N TYR A 181 -3.72 -14.02 -2.87
CA TYR A 181 -3.58 -15.47 -2.83
C TYR A 181 -3.02 -15.94 -1.50
N GLY A 182 -3.24 -17.23 -1.20
CA GLY A 182 -2.61 -17.89 -0.07
C GLY A 182 -1.10 -18.10 -0.30
N ALA A 183 -0.42 -18.70 0.68
CA ALA A 183 1.02 -18.94 0.64
C ALA A 183 1.50 -19.77 -0.57
N TRP A 184 0.62 -20.55 -1.18
CA TRP A 184 0.90 -21.37 -2.37
C TRP A 184 0.64 -20.65 -3.69
N GLY A 185 0.19 -19.38 -3.65
CA GLY A 185 -0.15 -18.62 -4.84
C GLY A 185 -1.47 -19.06 -5.50
N PRO A 186 -1.70 -18.66 -6.76
CA PRO A 186 -2.88 -19.06 -7.52
C PRO A 186 -2.87 -20.56 -7.83
N ALA A 187 -4.05 -21.19 -7.84
CA ALA A 187 -4.17 -22.62 -8.17
C ALA A 187 -3.77 -22.96 -9.62
N LYS A 188 -3.85 -21.98 -10.53
CA LYS A 188 -3.55 -22.10 -11.97
C LYS A 188 -2.62 -20.97 -12.44
N PRO A 189 -1.34 -20.97 -12.02
CA PRO A 189 -0.44 -19.84 -12.24
C PRO A 189 -0.19 -19.57 -13.74
N GLN A 190 -0.13 -20.60 -14.59
CA GLN A 190 0.10 -20.43 -16.02
C GLN A 190 -1.11 -19.84 -16.76
N GLU A 191 -2.33 -20.19 -16.35
CA GLU A 191 -3.55 -19.59 -16.93
C GLU A 191 -3.66 -18.12 -16.54
N LEU A 192 -3.38 -17.81 -15.27
CA LEU A 192 -3.35 -16.43 -14.80
C LEU A 192 -2.30 -15.60 -15.55
N GLU A 193 -1.07 -16.11 -15.70
CA GLU A 193 -0.01 -15.37 -16.39
C GLU A 193 -0.36 -15.08 -17.86
N ARG A 194 -0.97 -16.04 -18.57
CA ARG A 194 -1.46 -15.81 -19.95
C ARG A 194 -2.52 -14.72 -19.99
N PHE A 195 -3.46 -14.72 -19.04
CA PHE A 195 -4.48 -13.69 -18.94
C PHE A 195 -3.87 -12.30 -18.67
N LEU A 196 -2.94 -12.22 -17.71
CA LEU A 196 -2.24 -10.98 -17.37
C LEU A 196 -1.40 -10.45 -18.54
N ALA A 197 -0.76 -11.34 -19.32
CA ALA A 197 0.00 -10.96 -20.51
C ALA A 197 -0.87 -10.23 -21.56
N ILE A 198 -2.10 -10.72 -21.79
CA ILE A 198 -3.05 -10.07 -22.72
C ILE A 198 -3.37 -8.64 -22.25
N ILE A 199 -3.54 -8.43 -20.95
CA ILE A 199 -3.79 -7.09 -20.39
C ILE A 199 -2.58 -6.18 -20.59
N ARG A 200 -1.37 -6.70 -20.32
CA ARG A 200 -0.12 -5.95 -20.52
C ARG A 200 0.10 -5.56 -21.99
N ASP A 201 -0.26 -6.40 -22.95
CA ASP A 201 -0.22 -6.05 -24.37
C ASP A 201 -1.13 -4.86 -24.69
N GLY A 202 -2.33 -4.82 -24.09
CA GLY A 202 -3.25 -3.68 -24.18
C GLY A 202 -2.66 -2.37 -23.65
N ARG A 203 -1.78 -2.42 -22.65
CA ARG A 203 -1.10 -1.22 -22.12
C ARG A 203 -0.16 -0.57 -23.15
N TYR A 204 0.53 -1.35 -23.97
CA TYR A 204 1.36 -0.79 -25.04
C TYR A 204 0.52 -0.04 -26.08
N ALA A 205 -0.64 -0.58 -26.44
CA ALA A 205 -1.57 0.08 -27.35
C ALA A 205 -2.08 1.41 -26.75
N ARG A 206 -2.47 1.39 -25.47
CA ARG A 206 -2.90 2.59 -24.75
C ARG A 206 -1.78 3.65 -24.66
N ALA A 207 -0.55 3.24 -24.34
CA ALA A 207 0.59 4.15 -24.30
C ALA A 207 0.81 4.85 -25.65
N LYS A 208 0.72 4.13 -26.77
CA LYS A 208 0.80 4.73 -28.12
C LYS A 208 -0.30 5.77 -28.37
N GLN A 209 -1.54 5.48 -27.96
CA GLN A 209 -2.65 6.43 -28.08
C GLN A 209 -2.41 7.70 -27.25
N MET A 210 -1.90 7.56 -26.02
CA MET A 210 -1.56 8.69 -25.17
C MET A 210 -0.44 9.55 -25.79
N LEU A 211 0.60 8.92 -26.35
CA LEU A 211 1.66 9.62 -27.05
C LEU A 211 1.16 10.38 -28.29
N GLN A 212 0.19 9.81 -29.01
CA GLN A 212 -0.43 10.50 -30.13
C GLN A 212 -1.21 11.74 -29.67
N LYS A 213 -2.02 11.63 -28.62
CA LYS A 213 -2.69 12.79 -28.01
C LYS A 213 -1.70 13.88 -27.59
N LEU A 214 -0.59 13.50 -26.95
CA LEU A 214 0.43 14.44 -26.51
C LEU A 214 1.16 15.12 -27.68
N LYS A 215 1.38 14.39 -28.77
CA LYS A 215 1.91 14.95 -30.03
C LYS A 215 0.97 16.02 -30.59
N ASP A 216 -0.34 15.78 -30.57
CA ASP A 216 -1.35 16.75 -31.04
C ASP A 216 -1.41 18.00 -30.15
N LEU A 217 -1.00 17.88 -28.88
CA LEU A 217 -0.82 18.99 -27.94
C LEU A 217 0.55 19.68 -28.04
N GLY A 218 1.38 19.33 -29.02
CA GLY A 218 2.70 19.93 -29.23
C GLY A 218 3.81 19.37 -28.33
N MET A 219 3.59 18.21 -27.69
CA MET A 219 4.55 17.54 -26.81
C MET A 219 4.95 16.15 -27.37
N PRO A 220 5.65 16.09 -28.52
CA PRO A 220 6.03 14.82 -29.12
C PRO A 220 7.04 14.08 -28.23
N MET A 221 6.80 12.78 -28.03
CA MET A 221 7.69 11.87 -27.29
C MET A 221 7.71 10.50 -27.98
N LYS A 222 8.79 9.76 -27.75
CA LYS A 222 8.99 8.42 -28.32
C LYS A 222 8.54 7.35 -27.33
N LEU A 223 7.93 6.27 -27.85
CA LEU A 223 7.52 5.14 -27.01
C LEU A 223 8.73 4.49 -26.34
N GLU A 224 9.87 4.47 -27.03
CA GLU A 224 11.12 3.93 -26.51
C GLU A 224 11.56 4.63 -25.22
N ASP A 225 11.35 5.94 -25.10
CA ASP A 225 11.73 6.69 -23.91
C ASP A 225 10.80 6.37 -22.73
N VAL A 226 9.50 6.18 -23.00
CA VAL A 226 8.55 5.70 -21.99
C VAL A 226 8.89 4.28 -21.53
N CYS A 227 9.24 3.39 -22.46
CA CYS A 227 9.63 2.01 -22.13
C CYS A 227 10.94 1.95 -21.35
N LYS A 228 11.92 2.82 -21.64
CA LYS A 228 13.15 2.93 -20.84
C LYS A 228 12.84 3.30 -19.39
N ILE A 229 11.91 4.23 -19.18
CA ILE A 229 11.48 4.64 -17.83
C ILE A 229 10.73 3.52 -17.12
N ALA A 230 9.87 2.78 -17.84
CA ALA A 230 9.15 1.64 -17.28
C ALA A 230 10.11 0.51 -16.84
N GLY A 231 11.19 0.30 -17.58
CA GLY A 231 12.15 -0.76 -17.33
C GLY A 231 11.93 -1.98 -18.24
N ASN A 232 12.92 -2.89 -18.24
CA ASN A 232 12.90 -4.02 -19.16
C ASN A 232 11.78 -5.01 -18.79
N GLY A 233 10.95 -5.37 -19.77
CA GLY A 233 9.83 -6.30 -19.58
C GLY A 233 8.60 -5.70 -18.86
N VAL A 234 8.63 -4.41 -18.52
CA VAL A 234 7.55 -3.71 -17.82
C VAL A 234 6.63 -3.03 -18.82
N ALA A 235 5.33 -3.30 -18.72
CA ALA A 235 4.34 -2.68 -19.59
C ALA A 235 4.15 -1.18 -19.22
N PRO A 236 4.29 -0.24 -20.16
CA PRO A 236 4.21 1.18 -19.87
C PRO A 236 2.81 1.58 -19.41
N GLY A 237 2.74 2.36 -18.33
CA GLY A 237 1.50 2.86 -17.75
C GLY A 237 1.49 4.38 -17.73
N ARG A 238 0.39 4.95 -17.22
CA ARG A 238 0.21 6.41 -17.17
C ARG A 238 1.30 7.12 -16.36
N LEU A 239 1.79 6.49 -15.29
CA LEU A 239 2.90 7.03 -14.51
C LEU A 239 4.19 7.13 -15.31
N HIS A 240 4.50 6.13 -16.16
CA HIS A 240 5.69 6.16 -17.03
C HIS A 240 5.62 7.27 -18.07
N VAL A 241 4.44 7.47 -18.69
CA VAL A 241 4.21 8.60 -19.61
C VAL A 241 4.35 9.93 -18.87
N ALA A 242 3.78 10.04 -17.67
CA ALA A 242 3.89 11.24 -16.84
C ALA A 242 5.34 11.58 -16.47
N ARG A 243 6.13 10.57 -16.08
CA ARG A 243 7.58 10.73 -15.83
C ARG A 243 8.31 11.17 -17.09
N ALA A 244 8.01 10.57 -18.25
CA ALA A 244 8.59 10.97 -19.53
C ALA A 244 8.32 12.44 -19.87
N MET A 245 7.12 12.95 -19.55
CA MET A 245 6.79 14.37 -19.75
C MET A 245 7.62 15.30 -18.86
N VAL A 246 7.88 14.89 -17.61
CA VAL A 246 8.72 15.65 -16.68
C VAL A 246 10.18 15.63 -17.17
N ASP A 247 10.70 14.46 -17.52
CA ASP A 247 12.08 14.29 -18.00
C ASP A 247 12.34 15.05 -19.30
N ALA A 248 11.33 15.15 -20.16
CA ALA A 248 11.38 15.94 -21.40
C ALA A 248 11.19 17.46 -21.18
N GLY A 249 10.90 17.91 -19.95
CA GLY A 249 10.72 19.31 -19.61
C GLY A 249 9.39 19.94 -20.05
N TYR A 250 8.40 19.13 -20.45
CA TYR A 250 7.07 19.63 -20.85
C TYR A 250 6.20 20.04 -19.66
N VAL A 251 6.51 19.50 -18.48
CA VAL A 251 5.80 19.73 -17.22
C VAL A 251 6.80 19.76 -16.07
N GLU A 252 6.47 20.51 -15.02
CA GLU A 252 7.33 20.66 -13.84
C GLU A 252 7.23 19.48 -12.87
N ASN A 253 6.10 18.78 -12.87
CA ASN A 253 5.82 17.71 -11.91
C ASN A 253 4.74 16.74 -12.40
N LEU A 254 4.65 15.59 -11.73
CA LEU A 254 3.69 14.52 -12.07
C LEU A 254 2.23 14.98 -11.99
N ARG A 255 1.88 15.87 -11.06
CA ARG A 255 0.51 16.39 -10.93
C ARG A 255 0.09 17.12 -12.21
N GLN A 256 0.96 17.98 -12.74
CA GLN A 256 0.72 18.67 -13.99
C GLN A 256 0.66 17.69 -15.17
N ALA A 257 1.50 16.65 -15.17
CA ALA A 257 1.46 15.60 -16.18
C ALA A 257 0.08 14.91 -16.22
N PHE A 258 -0.43 14.44 -15.07
CA PHE A 258 -1.71 13.74 -15.00
C PHE A 258 -2.89 14.59 -15.51
N SER A 259 -2.87 15.91 -15.29
CA SER A 259 -3.91 16.82 -15.79
C SER A 259 -3.95 16.97 -17.32
N ARG A 260 -2.91 16.53 -18.04
CA ARG A 260 -2.78 16.65 -19.50
C ARG A 260 -2.86 15.33 -20.25
N ILE A 261 -2.84 14.21 -19.52
CA ILE A 261 -2.83 12.85 -20.09
C ILE A 261 -4.24 12.21 -20.08
N GLU A 262 -5.24 12.82 -19.42
CA GLU A 262 -6.66 12.38 -19.50
C GLU A 262 -7.22 12.42 -20.94
#